data_AF-A0A3B8MJS0-F1
#
_entry.id   AF-A0A3B8MJS0-F1
#
_cell.length_a   1.000
_cell.length_b   1.000
_cell.length_c   1.000
_cell.angle_alpha   90.00
_cell.angle_beta   90.00
_cell.angle_gamma   90.00
#
_symmetry.space_group_name_H-M   'P 1'
#
loop_
_entity.id
_entity.type
_entity.pdbx_description
1 polymer ?
#
loop_
_entity_poly.entity_id
_entity_poly.type
_entity_poly.pdbx_seq_one_letter_code
_entity_poly.pdbx_strand_id
1 'polypeptide(L)'
;MVGCSHSAAHLVGGTGHHIRHNFIHHNQYQDLGYGVCHDVAHNLIERNIVFNHNRHYIAGTGRPGCGYVARHNVEQGTSLSHCFDMHGGKDRKDGTDTAGTRLEFSHNTFWYHKPAIKIGGFPEESSRVRNNWFCHTNAEKAILHEGNVTINKNAWTRITQSRYYPPKISPTCPL
;
A
#
# COMPACT_ATOMS: atom_id res chain seq x y z
N MET A 1 -18.86 8.93 -7.38
CA MET A 1 -19.10 7.81 -6.44
C MET A 1 -18.45 8.14 -5.13
N VAL A 2 -19.08 7.79 -4.01
CA VAL A 2 -18.56 8.02 -2.65
C VAL A 2 -18.00 6.69 -2.15
N GLY A 3 -16.68 6.58 -1.97
CA GLY A 3 -16.07 5.44 -1.28
C GLY A 3 -16.12 5.59 0.24
N CYS A 4 -15.63 4.59 0.98
CA CYS A 4 -15.63 4.61 2.43
C CYS A 4 -14.82 5.80 2.98
N SER A 5 -15.42 6.54 3.92
CA SER A 5 -14.79 7.69 4.58
C SER A 5 -13.58 7.32 5.44
N HIS A 6 -13.43 6.05 5.83
CA HIS A 6 -12.33 5.57 6.66
C HIS A 6 -11.49 4.50 5.93
N SER A 7 -12.01 3.28 5.76
CA SER A 7 -11.37 2.23 4.97
C SER A 7 -12.40 1.23 4.40
N ALA A 8 -12.03 0.48 3.35
CA ALA A 8 -12.88 -0.58 2.82
C ALA A 8 -12.81 -1.87 3.66
N ALA A 9 -11.67 -2.13 4.31
CA ALA A 9 -11.53 -3.16 5.35
C ALA A 9 -10.68 -2.64 6.51
N HIS A 10 -11.19 -2.76 7.74
CA HIS A 10 -10.50 -2.36 8.97
C HIS A 10 -10.29 -3.59 9.88
N LEU A 11 -9.04 -3.97 10.13
CA LEU A 11 -8.69 -5.09 11.01
C LEU A 11 -8.13 -4.56 12.33
N VAL A 12 -8.96 -4.52 13.37
CA VAL A 12 -8.62 -3.99 14.69
C VAL A 12 -7.61 -4.87 15.43
N GLY A 13 -7.69 -6.19 15.27
CA GLY A 13 -6.75 -7.12 15.90
C GLY A 13 -6.86 -8.56 15.42
N GLY A 14 -5.88 -9.38 15.83
CA GLY A 14 -5.84 -10.82 15.55
C GLY A 14 -4.92 -11.20 14.38
N THR A 15 -4.73 -12.50 14.18
CA THR A 15 -3.80 -13.05 13.18
C THR A 15 -4.51 -13.98 12.20
N GLY A 16 -3.95 -14.13 11.00
CA GLY A 16 -4.47 -15.07 10.00
C GLY A 16 -5.62 -14.54 9.14
N HIS A 17 -5.99 -13.26 9.27
CA HIS A 17 -6.95 -12.61 8.39
C HIS A 17 -6.46 -12.63 6.93
N HIS A 18 -7.35 -12.93 5.99
CA HIS A 18 -6.99 -13.16 4.59
C HIS A 18 -7.87 -12.33 3.64
N ILE A 19 -7.31 -11.26 3.09
CA ILE A 19 -7.98 -10.37 2.13
C ILE A 19 -7.50 -10.73 0.72
N ARG A 20 -8.35 -11.42 -0.06
CA ARG A 20 -7.98 -11.92 -1.38
C ARG A 20 -9.06 -11.79 -2.46
N HIS A 21 -8.61 -11.63 -3.71
CA HIS A 21 -9.45 -11.55 -4.93
C HIS A 21 -10.49 -10.41 -4.93
N ASN A 22 -10.20 -9.30 -4.26
CA ASN A 22 -11.08 -8.12 -4.22
C ASN A 22 -10.72 -7.09 -5.28
N PHE A 23 -11.71 -6.24 -5.63
CA PHE A 23 -11.54 -5.02 -6.40
C PHE A 23 -11.83 -3.82 -5.48
N ILE A 24 -10.81 -3.05 -5.10
CA ILE A 24 -10.91 -2.00 -4.06
C ILE A 24 -10.59 -0.63 -4.65
N HIS A 25 -11.60 0.25 -4.71
CA HIS A 25 -11.54 1.51 -5.45
C HIS A 25 -12.28 2.68 -4.80
N HIS A 26 -11.95 3.90 -5.21
CA HIS A 26 -12.66 5.16 -4.93
C HIS A 26 -12.76 5.63 -3.47
N ASN A 27 -11.90 5.15 -2.56
CA ASN A 27 -11.81 5.65 -1.17
C ASN A 27 -10.90 6.90 -1.10
N GLN A 28 -11.40 8.03 -1.61
CA GLN A 28 -10.73 9.33 -1.48
C GLN A 28 -11.43 10.18 -0.43
N TYR A 29 -10.83 10.25 0.76
CA TYR A 29 -11.15 11.26 1.76
C TYR A 29 -9.86 12.03 2.09
N GLN A 30 -9.98 13.31 2.45
CA GLN A 30 -8.81 14.07 2.88
C GLN A 30 -8.47 13.61 4.31
N ASP A 31 -7.23 13.18 4.52
CA ASP A 31 -6.71 12.58 5.76
C ASP A 31 -7.20 11.17 6.16
N LEU A 32 -8.12 10.56 5.40
CA LEU A 32 -8.50 9.14 5.51
C LEU A 32 -8.57 8.49 4.11
N GLY A 33 -9.30 7.38 3.93
CA GLY A 33 -9.45 6.72 2.62
C GLY A 33 -8.40 5.65 2.33
N TYR A 34 -8.35 4.64 3.20
CA TYR A 34 -7.50 3.45 3.06
C TYR A 34 -8.24 2.34 2.31
N GLY A 35 -7.56 1.59 1.43
CA GLY A 35 -8.12 0.33 0.92
C GLY A 35 -8.27 -0.69 2.04
N VAL A 36 -7.14 -1.10 2.62
CA VAL A 36 -7.06 -1.91 3.84
C VAL A 36 -6.34 -1.12 4.93
N CYS A 37 -6.96 -1.01 6.11
CA CYS A 37 -6.32 -0.48 7.32
C CYS A 37 -6.25 -1.59 8.38
N HIS A 38 -5.15 -1.66 9.14
CA HIS A 38 -5.03 -2.60 10.25
C HIS A 38 -4.23 -2.02 11.42
N ASP A 39 -4.66 -2.33 12.65
CA ASP A 39 -3.97 -1.94 13.88
C ASP A 39 -3.10 -3.11 14.39
N VAL A 40 -3.39 -3.69 15.56
CA VAL A 40 -2.57 -4.79 16.14
C VAL A 40 -2.95 -6.15 15.54
N ALA A 41 -2.72 -6.29 14.23
CA ALA A 41 -3.10 -7.48 13.46
C ALA A 41 -2.00 -7.95 12.48
N HIS A 42 -1.94 -9.25 12.22
CA HIS A 42 -1.02 -9.86 11.24
C HIS A 42 -1.77 -10.58 10.11
N ASN A 43 -1.67 -10.04 8.88
CA ASN A 43 -2.63 -10.33 7.80
C ASN A 43 -1.96 -10.73 6.47
N LEU A 44 -2.65 -11.56 5.68
CA LEU A 44 -2.29 -11.87 4.29
C LEU A 44 -3.21 -11.10 3.33
N ILE A 45 -2.61 -10.28 2.47
CA ILE A 45 -3.32 -9.47 1.48
C ILE A 45 -2.81 -9.89 0.09
N GLU A 46 -3.58 -10.68 -0.65
CA GLU A 46 -3.12 -11.25 -1.92
C GLU A 46 -4.09 -11.28 -3.10
N ARG A 47 -3.55 -11.18 -4.33
CA ARG A 47 -4.32 -11.24 -5.59
C ARG A 47 -5.48 -10.24 -5.66
N ASN A 48 -5.34 -9.08 -5.02
CA ASN A 48 -6.33 -8.01 -5.11
C ASN A 48 -5.97 -7.08 -6.29
N ILE A 49 -7.00 -6.66 -7.02
CA ILE A 49 -6.91 -5.64 -8.08
C ILE A 49 -7.24 -4.31 -7.39
N VAL A 50 -6.19 -3.59 -7.01
CA VAL A 50 -6.29 -2.43 -6.13
C VAL A 50 -6.24 -1.15 -6.94
N PHE A 51 -7.36 -0.89 -7.59
CA PHE A 51 -7.46 0.06 -8.69
C PHE A 51 -8.20 1.33 -8.29
N ASN A 52 -7.79 2.43 -8.94
CA ASN A 52 -8.43 3.73 -9.06
C ASN A 52 -8.87 4.46 -7.78
N HIS A 53 -8.28 5.64 -7.56
CA HIS A 53 -8.76 6.65 -6.60
C HIS A 53 -8.79 6.21 -5.12
N ASN A 54 -7.63 5.92 -4.50
CA ASN A 54 -7.50 5.81 -3.02
C ASN A 54 -6.43 6.79 -2.48
N ARG A 55 -6.40 7.09 -1.17
CA ARG A 55 -5.30 7.88 -0.56
C ARG A 55 -4.10 6.99 -0.23
N HIS A 56 -4.37 5.81 0.32
CA HIS A 56 -3.44 4.71 0.53
C HIS A 56 -4.16 3.38 0.22
N TYR A 57 -3.45 2.39 -0.29
CA TYR A 57 -4.05 1.10 -0.64
C TYR A 57 -4.00 0.11 0.52
N ILE A 58 -2.88 0.05 1.24
CA ILE A 58 -2.73 -0.71 2.49
C ILE A 58 -2.01 0.21 3.48
N ALA A 59 -2.49 0.31 4.71
CA ALA A 59 -1.76 0.93 5.82
C ALA A 59 -1.86 0.07 7.08
N GLY A 60 -0.74 -0.02 7.80
CA GLY A 60 -0.68 -0.51 9.18
C GLY A 60 -0.29 0.60 10.14
N THR A 61 -0.76 0.54 11.38
CA THR A 61 -0.46 1.56 12.41
C THR A 61 0.98 1.52 12.91
N GLY A 62 1.72 0.42 12.71
CA GLY A 62 3.12 0.30 13.13
C GLY A 62 3.32 0.09 14.62
N ARG A 63 2.27 -0.24 15.37
CA ARG A 63 2.39 -0.72 16.76
C ARG A 63 3.08 -2.10 16.79
N PRO A 64 3.78 -2.45 17.88
CA PRO A 64 4.17 -3.84 18.17
C PRO A 64 3.01 -4.83 17.93
N GLY A 65 3.28 -5.96 17.27
CA GLY A 65 2.28 -6.94 16.85
C GLY A 65 1.55 -6.64 15.53
N CYS A 66 1.71 -5.44 14.96
CA CYS A 66 1.21 -5.09 13.62
C CYS A 66 2.11 -5.69 12.52
N GLY A 67 1.53 -6.30 11.49
CA GLY A 67 2.32 -6.82 10.37
C GLY A 67 1.47 -7.27 9.18
N TYR A 68 2.08 -7.38 8.00
CA TYR A 68 1.37 -7.95 6.85
C TYR A 68 2.29 -8.51 5.77
N VAL A 69 1.72 -9.48 5.04
CA VAL A 69 2.26 -10.00 3.79
C VAL A 69 1.37 -9.48 2.65
N ALA A 70 1.90 -8.57 1.84
CA ALA A 70 1.26 -8.12 0.61
C ALA A 70 1.89 -8.85 -0.59
N ARG A 71 1.13 -9.70 -1.29
CA ARG A 71 1.65 -10.40 -2.48
C ARG A 71 0.69 -10.55 -3.65
N HIS A 72 1.23 -10.55 -4.87
CA HIS A 72 0.43 -10.70 -6.11
C HIS A 72 -0.68 -9.64 -6.30
N ASN A 73 -0.59 -8.49 -5.64
CA ASN A 73 -1.55 -7.38 -5.82
C ASN A 73 -1.11 -6.47 -6.99
N VAL A 74 -2.08 -5.80 -7.60
CA VAL A 74 -1.87 -4.99 -8.82
C VAL A 74 -2.53 -3.62 -8.64
N GLU A 75 -1.84 -2.54 -9.01
CA GLU A 75 -2.17 -1.16 -8.61
C GLU A 75 -2.51 -0.23 -9.80
N GLN A 76 -3.43 0.73 -9.60
CA GLN A 76 -3.81 1.82 -10.53
C GLN A 76 -2.71 2.37 -11.47
N GLY A 77 -1.96 3.31 -10.89
CA GLY A 77 -1.63 4.57 -11.53
C GLY A 77 -2.39 5.78 -10.95
N THR A 78 -3.23 5.60 -9.91
CA THR A 78 -4.03 6.69 -9.32
C THR A 78 -4.17 6.54 -7.79
N SER A 79 -3.11 6.86 -7.07
CA SER A 79 -3.13 7.14 -5.62
C SER A 79 -2.94 8.64 -5.36
N LEU A 80 -3.42 9.17 -4.24
CA LEU A 80 -3.06 10.53 -3.81
C LEU A 80 -1.66 10.58 -3.16
N SER A 81 -1.17 9.46 -2.63
CA SER A 81 0.08 9.36 -1.87
C SER A 81 0.86 8.09 -2.27
N HIS A 82 1.64 7.52 -1.35
CA HIS A 82 2.27 6.21 -1.52
C HIS A 82 1.27 5.05 -1.42
N CYS A 83 1.62 3.92 -2.05
CA CYS A 83 0.68 2.83 -2.28
C CYS A 83 0.46 1.98 -1.03
N PHE A 84 1.52 1.37 -0.50
CA PHE A 84 1.51 0.61 0.75
C PHE A 84 2.28 1.37 1.82
N ASP A 85 1.74 1.42 3.03
CA ASP A 85 2.32 2.11 4.17
C ASP A 85 2.45 1.17 5.37
N MET A 86 3.48 1.43 6.16
CA MET A 86 3.53 1.04 7.56
C MET A 86 4.04 2.26 8.32
N HIS A 87 3.18 2.85 9.15
CA HIS A 87 3.53 3.98 10.00
C HIS A 87 4.68 3.62 10.95
N GLY A 88 5.48 4.61 11.35
CA GLY A 88 6.44 4.46 12.46
C GLY A 88 6.01 5.23 13.71
N GLY A 89 6.81 5.15 14.77
CA GLY A 89 6.58 5.91 16.00
C GLY A 89 6.63 7.44 15.83
N LYS A 90 7.30 7.95 14.79
CA LYS A 90 7.19 9.37 14.36
C LYS A 90 5.79 9.73 13.85
N ASP A 91 5.20 8.89 12.99
CA ASP A 91 3.83 9.09 12.51
C ASP A 91 2.82 9.01 13.67
N ARG A 92 3.10 8.15 14.67
CA ARG A 92 2.30 7.99 15.90
C ARG A 92 2.58 9.02 17.00
N LYS A 93 3.69 9.76 16.92
CA LYS A 93 4.19 10.73 17.92
C LYS A 93 4.33 10.17 19.35
N ASP A 94 4.64 8.89 19.49
CA ASP A 94 4.66 8.19 20.78
C ASP A 94 6.05 8.05 21.41
N GLY A 95 7.09 8.60 20.77
CA GLY A 95 8.48 8.51 21.24
C GLY A 95 9.19 7.20 20.87
N THR A 96 8.54 6.27 20.18
CA THR A 96 9.18 5.07 19.63
C THR A 96 9.68 5.30 18.20
N ASP A 97 10.44 4.35 17.68
CA ASP A 97 10.87 4.26 16.27
C ASP A 97 10.30 3.02 15.57
N THR A 98 9.52 2.17 16.26
CA THR A 98 8.99 0.91 15.71
C THR A 98 7.95 1.12 14.61
N ALA A 99 8.01 0.26 13.59
CA ALA A 99 7.11 0.19 12.44
C ALA A 99 6.53 -1.23 12.28
N GLY A 100 5.93 -1.74 13.35
CA GLY A 100 5.35 -3.09 13.41
C GLY A 100 6.39 -4.20 13.55
N THR A 101 5.93 -5.45 13.54
CA THR A 101 6.79 -6.62 13.78
C THR A 101 7.44 -7.12 12.49
N ARG A 102 6.62 -7.46 11.48
CA ARG A 102 7.09 -8.12 10.26
C ARG A 102 6.32 -7.70 9.01
N LEU A 103 7.07 -7.36 7.96
CA LEU A 103 6.55 -6.87 6.67
C LEU A 103 7.14 -7.69 5.50
N GLU A 104 6.29 -8.17 4.60
CA GLU A 104 6.75 -8.80 3.35
C GLU A 104 5.95 -8.32 2.14
N PHE A 105 6.66 -7.72 1.18
CA PHE A 105 6.12 -7.21 -0.07
C PHE A 105 6.69 -8.03 -1.23
N SER A 106 5.89 -8.89 -1.86
CA SER A 106 6.39 -9.68 -3.00
C SER A 106 5.45 -9.92 -4.17
N HIS A 107 5.99 -9.94 -5.39
CA HIS A 107 5.23 -10.20 -6.62
C HIS A 107 4.07 -9.22 -6.86
N ASN A 108 4.12 -8.02 -6.27
CA ASN A 108 3.15 -6.96 -6.55
C ASN A 108 3.59 -6.14 -7.78
N THR A 109 2.62 -5.47 -8.41
CA THR A 109 2.80 -4.68 -9.63
C THR A 109 2.31 -3.25 -9.37
N PHE A 110 3.23 -2.29 -9.42
CA PHE A 110 2.97 -0.87 -9.17
C PHE A 110 3.13 -0.06 -10.46
N TRP A 111 2.06 0.60 -10.89
CA TRP A 111 2.03 1.43 -12.11
C TRP A 111 2.17 2.93 -11.79
N TYR A 112 1.92 3.34 -10.55
CA TYR A 112 2.01 4.73 -10.13
C TYR A 112 3.45 5.21 -9.89
N HIS A 113 3.67 6.51 -10.13
CA HIS A 113 5.00 7.14 -10.17
C HIS A 113 5.45 7.76 -8.83
N LYS A 114 4.53 7.97 -7.86
CA LYS A 114 4.92 8.27 -6.47
C LYS A 114 5.48 7.00 -5.80
N PRO A 115 6.17 7.10 -4.65
CA PRO A 115 6.70 5.92 -3.96
C PRO A 115 5.62 4.85 -3.75
N ALA A 116 5.95 3.61 -4.09
CA ALA A 116 5.06 2.47 -3.94
C ALA A 116 4.96 2.01 -2.48
N ILE A 117 6.06 2.04 -1.72
CA ILE A 117 6.11 1.54 -0.35
C ILE A 117 6.68 2.62 0.58
N LYS A 118 6.06 2.85 1.74
CA LYS A 118 6.62 3.60 2.87
C LYS A 118 6.71 2.68 4.10
N ILE A 119 7.84 2.74 4.80
CA ILE A 119 8.05 2.10 6.11
C ILE A 119 8.64 3.15 7.06
N GLY A 120 7.79 3.77 7.88
CA GLY A 120 8.11 4.98 8.66
C GLY A 120 9.01 4.78 9.89
N GLY A 121 9.67 3.63 10.03
CA GLY A 121 10.45 3.26 11.21
C GLY A 121 11.12 1.89 11.07
N PHE A 122 11.42 1.26 12.21
CA PHE A 122 12.16 0.00 12.32
C PHE A 122 11.20 -1.17 12.64
N PRO A 123 11.05 -2.17 11.76
CA PRO A 123 10.30 -3.38 12.09
C PRO A 123 11.05 -4.23 13.14
N GLU A 124 10.33 -4.81 14.10
CA GLU A 124 10.93 -5.57 15.22
C GLU A 124 11.66 -6.85 14.77
N GLU A 125 11.15 -7.54 13.74
CA GLU A 125 11.77 -8.74 13.17
C GLU A 125 12.40 -8.47 11.80
N SER A 126 11.61 -8.00 10.82
CA SER A 126 12.09 -7.81 9.45
C SER A 126 11.13 -7.03 8.55
N SER A 127 11.70 -6.35 7.55
CA SER A 127 10.99 -5.97 6.33
C SER A 127 11.71 -6.47 5.08
N ARG A 128 10.94 -6.99 4.11
CA ARG A 128 11.47 -7.60 2.89
C ARG A 128 10.70 -7.14 1.66
N VAL A 129 11.41 -6.62 0.65
CA VAL A 129 10.85 -6.19 -0.65
C VAL A 129 11.51 -6.97 -1.78
N ARG A 130 10.78 -7.90 -2.41
CA ARG A 130 11.34 -8.85 -3.38
C ARG A 130 10.36 -9.22 -4.49
N ASN A 131 10.86 -9.49 -5.69
CA ASN A 131 10.10 -9.98 -6.84
C ASN A 131 8.93 -9.07 -7.30
N ASN A 132 8.87 -7.81 -6.86
CA ASN A 132 7.86 -6.86 -7.31
C ASN A 132 8.30 -6.20 -8.63
N TRP A 133 7.33 -5.65 -9.37
CA TRP A 133 7.56 -4.80 -10.53
C TRP A 133 7.10 -3.38 -10.23
N PHE A 134 8.02 -2.42 -10.41
CA PHE A 134 7.83 -1.02 -10.05
C PHE A 134 8.01 -0.12 -11.28
N CYS A 135 7.06 0.80 -11.49
CA CYS A 135 7.15 1.91 -12.43
C CYS A 135 8.12 3.03 -11.95
N HIS A 136 9.31 2.63 -11.49
CA HIS A 136 10.35 3.52 -10.97
C HIS A 136 11.70 3.14 -11.57
N THR A 137 12.62 4.11 -11.65
CA THR A 137 13.98 3.87 -12.19
C THR A 137 14.89 3.09 -11.25
N ASN A 138 14.62 3.11 -9.94
CA ASN A 138 15.42 2.51 -8.88
C ASN A 138 14.61 2.39 -7.57
N ALA A 139 15.17 1.68 -6.59
CA ALA A 139 14.54 1.43 -5.30
C ALA A 139 14.28 2.71 -4.49
N GLU A 140 15.23 3.65 -4.47
CA GLU A 140 15.17 4.92 -3.70
C GLU A 140 13.92 5.76 -4.02
N LYS A 141 13.43 5.72 -5.26
CA LYS A 141 12.21 6.44 -5.68
C LYS A 141 10.93 5.64 -5.43
N ALA A 142 11.03 4.32 -5.31
CA ALA A 142 9.91 3.41 -5.13
C ALA A 142 9.61 3.10 -3.66
N ILE A 143 10.62 3.14 -2.79
CA ILE A 143 10.57 2.63 -1.42
C ILE A 143 11.16 3.70 -0.50
N LEU A 144 10.31 4.34 0.30
CA LEU A 144 10.75 5.19 1.40
C LEU A 144 10.85 4.34 2.67
N HIS A 145 11.98 4.41 3.37
CA HIS A 145 12.15 3.72 4.64
C HIS A 145 13.09 4.46 5.58
N GLU A 146 12.83 4.35 6.88
CA GLU A 146 13.77 4.82 7.91
C GLU A 146 14.61 3.67 8.50
N GLY A 147 14.00 2.48 8.64
CA GLY A 147 14.69 1.29 9.18
C GLY A 147 15.36 0.40 8.14
N ASN A 148 15.93 -0.71 8.62
CA ASN A 148 16.57 -1.73 7.78
C ASN A 148 15.55 -2.49 6.93
N VAL A 149 15.65 -2.36 5.60
CA VAL A 149 14.81 -3.08 4.61
C VAL A 149 15.67 -3.99 3.75
N THR A 150 15.33 -5.28 3.70
CA THR A 150 15.99 -6.20 2.77
C THR A 150 15.36 -6.07 1.37
N ILE A 151 16.01 -5.31 0.48
CA ILE A 151 15.58 -5.12 -0.91
C ILE A 151 16.35 -6.11 -1.80
N ASN A 152 15.62 -7.05 -2.40
CA ASN A 152 16.18 -8.11 -3.25
C ASN A 152 15.90 -7.85 -4.75
N LYS A 153 15.99 -8.89 -5.58
CA LYS A 153 15.61 -8.85 -7.01
C LYS A 153 14.20 -8.28 -7.18
N ASN A 154 14.08 -7.07 -7.70
CA ASN A 154 12.84 -6.45 -8.15
C ASN A 154 13.06 -5.96 -9.58
N ALA A 155 11.98 -5.78 -10.34
CA ALA A 155 12.03 -5.30 -11.72
C ALA A 155 11.62 -3.83 -11.77
N TRP A 156 12.39 -3.03 -12.52
CA TRP A 156 12.31 -1.57 -12.54
C TRP A 156 12.02 -1.09 -13.96
N THR A 157 10.95 -0.32 -14.15
CA THR A 157 10.58 0.25 -15.46
C THR A 157 10.34 1.75 -15.37
N ARG A 158 10.75 2.47 -16.40
CA ARG A 158 10.44 3.89 -16.56
C ARG A 158 9.29 4.03 -17.56
N ILE A 159 8.07 4.17 -17.06
CA ILE A 159 6.93 4.55 -17.92
C ILE A 159 6.87 6.07 -17.97
N THR A 160 6.94 6.65 -19.16
CA THR A 160 6.60 8.06 -19.37
C THR A 160 5.09 8.21 -19.29
N GLN A 161 4.63 9.29 -18.63
CA GLN A 161 3.24 9.50 -18.21
C GLN A 161 2.18 9.54 -19.34
N SER A 162 2.60 9.44 -20.60
CA SER A 162 1.78 9.66 -21.80
C SER A 162 0.93 8.47 -22.28
N ARG A 163 0.94 7.32 -21.59
CA ARG A 163 0.27 6.09 -22.09
C ARG A 163 -0.75 5.43 -21.16
N TYR A 164 -1.13 6.05 -20.03
CA TYR A 164 -2.18 5.50 -19.18
C TYR A 164 -3.17 6.58 -18.68
N TYR A 165 -3.94 7.11 -19.62
CA TYR A 165 -5.28 7.57 -19.30
C TYR A 165 -6.22 6.35 -19.38
N PRO A 166 -6.91 5.95 -18.29
CA PRO A 166 -8.11 5.12 -18.46
C PRO A 166 -9.09 5.90 -19.35
N PRO A 167 -9.83 5.22 -20.26
CA PRO A 167 -10.80 5.91 -21.10
C PRO A 167 -11.80 6.66 -20.22
N LYS A 168 -12.05 7.94 -20.53
CA LYS A 168 -13.13 8.70 -19.89
C LYS A 168 -14.45 8.03 -20.24
N ILE A 169 -14.98 7.23 -19.32
CA ILE A 169 -16.37 6.76 -19.40
C ILE A 169 -17.24 7.99 -19.13
N SER A 170 -17.68 8.65 -20.19
CA SER A 170 -18.64 9.75 -20.11
C SER A 170 -19.99 9.19 -19.65
N PRO A 171 -20.56 9.64 -18.52
CA PRO A 171 -21.90 9.25 -18.12
C PRO A 171 -22.93 10.05 -18.91
N THR A 172 -23.08 9.73 -20.20
CA THR A 172 -24.22 10.16 -21.01
C THR A 172 -25.29 9.09 -20.95
N CYS A 173 -26.03 9.07 -19.84
CA CYS A 173 -27.37 8.49 -19.84
C CYS A 173 -28.31 9.60 -20.33
N PRO A 174 -28.96 9.48 -21.51
CA PRO A 174 -30.05 10.39 -21.87
C PRO A 174 -31.22 10.20 -20.88
N LEU A 175 -31.95 11.29 -20.66
CA LEU A 175 -33.15 11.38 -19.82
C LEU A 175 -34.32 10.60 -20.44
#